data_AF-L1NKL0-F1
#
_entry.id   AF-L1NKL0-F1
#
_cell.length_a   1.000
_cell.length_b   1.000
_cell.length_c   1.000
_cell.angle_alpha   90.00
_cell.angle_beta   90.00
_cell.angle_gamma   90.00
#
_symmetry.space_group_name_H-M   'P 1'
#
loop_
_entity.id
_entity.type
_entity.pdbx_description
1 polymer ?
#
loop_
_entity_poly.entity_id
_entity_poly.type
_entity_poly.pdbx_seq_one_letter_code
_entity_poly.pdbx_strand_id
1 'polypeptide(L)'
;MELIFTLVVLVYASYFIGCLLPKNKYKFLCAVFFVGFGFLLRNMIAFHLTKDYDAYIHYFSDSFVFVSWVDYISKEPYLYILYRFFGLFFSSNETIFAAIYYLNFFLITTFFVWLMFVDDVRTWKKNIFFTLFYFLFAHVLLRNGAQYVIFAYFIYLIYRNRNTYLIFLTPFIHLTSSAPIILVFHRWKYYRWLLLAFVLLLIPMLFLGKFANIPLLHTITYRIVTYSQEYHFSLAHYVFFATIIGGCAVAYYFLRKRFWNPIIITTLIIYLLSFLISPIAGFRYSPYLLMSLLFIKVEEGEYVRLNTLLDYGSVVLLGYFFYSLIDTHSNDLLLQNFSI
;
A
#
# COMPACT_ATOMS: atom_id res chain seq x y z
N MET A 1 7.56 -15.43 -22.39
CA MET A 1 6.19 -14.90 -22.17
C MET A 1 5.29 -15.87 -21.40
N GLU A 2 5.14 -17.11 -21.89
CA GLU A 2 4.24 -18.11 -21.28
C GLU A 2 4.55 -18.38 -19.81
N LEU A 3 5.82 -18.60 -19.44
CA LEU A 3 6.17 -18.95 -18.06
C LEU A 3 5.84 -17.85 -17.03
N ILE A 4 6.08 -16.56 -17.33
CA ILE A 4 5.72 -15.46 -16.43
C ILE A 4 4.21 -15.41 -16.24
N PHE A 5 3.43 -15.49 -17.32
CA PHE A 5 1.99 -15.48 -17.22
C PHE A 5 1.44 -16.70 -16.50
N THR A 6 2.01 -17.90 -16.75
CA THR A 6 1.68 -19.10 -15.98
C THR A 6 1.96 -18.90 -14.50
N LEU A 7 3.12 -18.35 -14.13
CA LEU A 7 3.45 -18.06 -12.73
C LEU A 7 2.49 -17.04 -12.11
N VAL A 8 2.06 -16.01 -12.85
CA VAL A 8 1.05 -15.04 -12.37
C VAL A 8 -0.28 -15.73 -12.09
N VAL A 9 -0.75 -16.61 -12.98
CA VAL A 9 -1.95 -17.43 -12.75
C VAL A 9 -1.76 -18.32 -11.52
N LEU A 10 -0.62 -18.98 -11.37
CA LEU A 10 -0.36 -19.88 -10.26
C LEU A 10 -0.26 -19.15 -8.91
N VAL A 11 0.37 -17.98 -8.88
CA VAL A 11 0.42 -17.08 -7.71
C VAL A 11 -0.99 -16.65 -7.32
N TYR A 12 -1.80 -16.21 -8.28
CA TYR A 12 -3.18 -15.82 -8.03
C TYR A 12 -4.03 -17.00 -7.56
N ALA A 13 -3.98 -18.13 -8.26
CA ALA A 13 -4.78 -19.31 -7.98
C ALA A 13 -4.45 -19.90 -6.61
N SER A 14 -3.17 -20.00 -6.25
CA SER A 14 -2.75 -20.48 -4.92
C SER A 14 -3.27 -19.58 -3.80
N TYR A 15 -3.20 -18.25 -3.95
CA TYR A 15 -3.75 -17.33 -2.97
C TYR A 15 -5.28 -17.38 -2.88
N PHE A 16 -5.96 -17.34 -4.04
CA PHE A 16 -7.42 -17.38 -4.17
C PHE A 16 -8.01 -18.65 -3.56
N ILE A 17 -7.50 -19.82 -3.97
CA ILE A 17 -7.93 -21.12 -3.46
C ILE A 17 -7.61 -21.23 -1.97
N GLY A 18 -6.43 -20.78 -1.53
CA GLY A 18 -6.05 -20.73 -0.13
C GLY A 18 -7.02 -19.94 0.73
N CYS A 19 -7.55 -18.82 0.23
CA CYS A 19 -8.55 -18.03 0.94
C CYS A 19 -9.95 -18.69 0.99
N LEU A 20 -10.32 -19.51 -0.01
CA LEU A 20 -11.61 -20.20 -0.05
C LEU A 20 -11.66 -21.46 0.83
N LEU A 21 -10.52 -22.12 1.03
CA LEU A 21 -10.47 -23.39 1.74
C LEU A 21 -10.80 -23.21 3.24
N PRO A 22 -11.67 -24.02 3.84
CA PRO A 22 -11.98 -23.90 5.28
C PRO A 22 -10.93 -24.59 6.18
N LYS A 23 -10.19 -25.58 5.68
CA LYS A 23 -9.26 -26.41 6.49
C LYS A 23 -7.83 -25.89 6.45
N ASN A 24 -7.25 -25.62 7.62
CA ASN A 24 -5.89 -25.09 7.77
C ASN A 24 -4.80 -25.90 7.06
N LYS A 25 -4.91 -27.24 7.01
CA LYS A 25 -3.91 -28.08 6.32
C LYS A 25 -3.80 -27.79 4.81
N TYR A 26 -4.92 -27.55 4.14
CA TYR A 26 -4.93 -27.26 2.70
C TYR A 26 -4.59 -25.81 2.44
N LYS A 27 -4.99 -24.89 3.34
CA LYS A 27 -4.50 -23.49 3.31
C LYS A 27 -2.98 -23.42 3.40
N PHE A 28 -2.36 -24.23 4.27
CA PHE A 28 -0.90 -24.29 4.39
C PHE A 28 -0.23 -24.73 3.10
N LEU A 29 -0.75 -25.76 2.44
CA LEU A 29 -0.25 -26.19 1.13
C LEU A 29 -0.38 -25.07 0.09
N CYS A 30 -1.52 -24.38 0.03
CA CYS A 30 -1.70 -23.21 -0.83
C CYS A 30 -0.73 -22.07 -0.49
N ALA A 31 -0.43 -21.83 0.78
CA ALA A 31 0.55 -20.84 1.20
C ALA A 31 1.98 -21.22 0.76
N VAL A 32 2.36 -22.48 0.85
CA VAL A 32 3.65 -22.98 0.35
C VAL A 32 3.75 -22.77 -1.16
N PHE A 33 2.71 -23.11 -1.93
CA PHE A 33 2.68 -22.87 -3.37
C PHE A 33 2.70 -21.38 -3.71
N PHE A 34 1.95 -20.55 -2.99
CA PHE A 34 1.94 -19.10 -3.16
C PHE A 34 3.34 -18.50 -2.96
N VAL A 35 4.03 -18.89 -1.89
CA VAL A 35 5.40 -18.44 -1.61
C VAL A 35 6.36 -18.95 -2.69
N GLY A 36 6.28 -20.23 -3.07
CA GLY A 36 7.14 -20.85 -4.08
C GLY A 36 6.98 -20.21 -5.46
N PHE A 37 5.76 -20.12 -5.97
CA PHE A 37 5.49 -19.48 -7.26
C PHE A 37 5.78 -17.97 -7.24
N GLY A 38 5.50 -17.29 -6.12
CA GLY A 38 5.84 -15.88 -5.95
C GLY A 38 7.35 -15.65 -5.98
N PHE A 39 8.12 -16.54 -5.34
CA PHE A 39 9.58 -16.48 -5.37
C PHE A 39 10.15 -16.76 -6.76
N LEU A 40 9.60 -17.75 -7.49
CA LEU A 40 10.00 -18.00 -8.88
C LEU A 40 9.69 -16.78 -9.76
N LEU A 41 8.48 -16.23 -9.66
CA LEU A 41 8.07 -15.04 -10.39
C LEU A 41 8.98 -13.84 -10.07
N ARG A 42 9.36 -13.68 -8.80
CA ARG A 42 10.29 -12.65 -8.33
C ARG A 42 11.66 -12.75 -9.00
N ASN A 43 12.21 -13.96 -9.14
CA ASN A 43 13.51 -14.15 -9.78
C ASN A 43 13.45 -13.94 -11.30
N MET A 44 12.29 -14.13 -11.92
CA MET A 44 12.11 -13.92 -13.36
C MET A 44 11.96 -12.45 -13.76
N ILE A 45 11.51 -11.60 -12.84
CA ILE A 45 11.35 -10.17 -13.09
C ILE A 45 12.62 -9.47 -12.61
N ALA A 46 13.42 -8.96 -13.55
CA ALA A 46 14.61 -8.21 -13.21
C ALA A 46 14.22 -6.92 -12.45
N PHE A 47 14.87 -6.66 -11.32
CA PHE A 47 14.49 -5.55 -10.45
C PHE A 47 14.73 -4.18 -11.10
N HIS A 48 15.67 -4.04 -12.06
CA HIS A 48 15.88 -2.81 -12.83
C HIS A 48 14.69 -2.48 -13.76
N LEU A 49 13.81 -3.45 -14.07
CA LEU A 49 12.58 -3.22 -14.84
C LEU A 49 11.44 -2.67 -13.97
N THR A 50 11.67 -2.48 -12.68
CA THR A 50 10.69 -1.92 -11.75
C THR A 50 10.90 -0.41 -11.63
N LYS A 51 9.80 0.35 -11.74
CA LYS A 51 9.83 1.82 -11.88
C LYS A 51 10.51 2.56 -10.73
N ASP A 52 10.53 1.98 -9.53
CA ASP A 52 11.16 2.57 -8.36
C ASP A 52 12.66 2.22 -8.29
N TYR A 53 13.06 0.95 -8.47
CA TYR A 53 14.41 0.49 -8.13
C TYR A 53 15.52 1.05 -9.03
N ASP A 54 15.23 1.26 -10.31
CA ASP A 54 16.22 1.78 -11.26
C ASP A 54 16.74 3.17 -10.86
N ALA A 55 15.82 4.07 -10.50
CA ALA A 55 16.16 5.40 -9.99
C ALA A 55 16.99 5.34 -8.70
N TYR A 56 16.75 4.32 -7.85
CA TYR A 56 17.51 4.10 -6.63
C TYR A 56 18.94 3.63 -6.90
N ILE A 57 19.15 2.72 -7.83
CA ILE A 57 20.49 2.18 -8.08
C ILE A 57 21.42 3.27 -8.61
N HIS A 58 20.91 4.13 -9.50
CA HIS A 58 21.72 5.12 -10.19
C HIS A 58 21.92 6.43 -9.43
N TYR A 59 20.99 6.85 -8.57
CA TYR A 59 21.03 8.18 -7.93
C TYR A 59 21.09 8.17 -6.41
N PHE A 60 21.10 6.99 -5.77
CA PHE A 60 20.95 6.91 -4.31
C PHE A 60 22.25 7.02 -3.51
N SER A 61 23.42 6.67 -4.06
CA SER A 61 24.67 6.76 -3.28
C SER A 61 25.02 8.19 -2.89
N ASP A 62 24.73 9.15 -3.76
CA ASP A 62 25.18 10.54 -3.61
C ASP A 62 24.22 11.38 -2.75
N SER A 63 23.05 10.83 -2.42
CA SER A 63 21.95 11.55 -1.76
C SER A 63 21.90 11.42 -0.23
N PHE A 64 22.82 10.66 0.39
CA PHE A 64 22.85 10.39 1.84
C PHE A 64 23.86 11.18 2.67
N VAL A 65 24.29 12.34 2.18
CA VAL A 65 24.86 13.35 3.08
C VAL A 65 23.71 14.02 3.83
N PHE A 66 23.59 13.69 5.12
CA PHE A 66 22.64 14.35 6.00
C PHE A 66 23.28 15.56 6.64
N VAL A 67 22.66 16.72 6.44
CA VAL A 67 23.15 17.98 7.01
C VAL A 67 22.60 18.18 8.43
N SER A 68 21.49 17.53 8.78
CA SER A 68 20.87 17.61 10.11
C SER A 68 19.94 16.44 10.43
N TRP A 69 19.50 16.32 11.69
CA TRP A 69 18.47 15.37 12.10
C TRP A 69 17.11 15.61 11.42
N VAL A 70 16.79 16.85 11.07
CA VAL A 70 15.56 17.20 10.35
C VAL A 70 15.63 16.70 8.90
N ASP A 71 16.80 16.86 8.27
CA ASP A 71 17.09 16.35 6.93
C ASP A 71 16.97 14.81 6.90
N TYR A 72 17.53 14.13 7.91
CA TYR A 72 17.42 12.69 8.09
C TYR A 72 15.98 12.17 8.11
N ILE A 73 15.11 12.79 8.93
CA ILE A 73 13.72 12.37 9.08
C ILE A 73 12.90 12.65 7.80
N SER A 74 13.23 13.72 7.08
CA SER A 74 12.48 14.13 5.87
C SER A 74 12.85 13.35 4.60
N LYS A 75 14.06 12.77 4.53
CA LYS A 75 14.58 12.15 3.30
C LYS A 75 14.20 10.69 3.09
N GLU A 76 14.07 9.88 4.15
CA GLU A 76 13.64 8.45 4.22
C GLU A 76 14.58 7.62 5.12
N PRO A 77 14.46 7.74 6.45
CA PRO A 77 15.43 7.17 7.37
C PRO A 77 15.42 5.62 7.37
N TYR A 78 14.28 5.00 7.11
CA TYR A 78 14.18 3.54 6.99
C TYR A 78 15.04 2.96 5.86
N LEU A 79 14.92 3.54 4.65
CA LEU A 79 15.67 3.03 3.50
C LEU A 79 17.17 3.24 3.69
N TYR A 80 17.58 4.35 4.31
CA TYR A 80 18.96 4.57 4.72
C TYR A 80 19.47 3.49 5.67
N ILE A 81 18.72 3.19 6.73
CA ILE A 81 19.11 2.18 7.72
C ILE A 81 19.29 0.82 7.03
N LEU A 82 18.35 0.43 6.16
CA LEU A 82 18.46 -0.81 5.39
C LEU A 82 19.69 -0.82 4.49
N TYR A 83 19.91 0.27 3.75
CA TYR A 83 21.07 0.41 2.86
C TYR A 83 22.38 0.27 3.63
N ARG A 84 22.52 0.95 4.77
CA ARG A 84 23.72 0.86 5.64
C ARG A 84 23.88 -0.53 6.24
N PHE A 85 22.80 -1.17 6.67
CA PHE A 85 22.82 -2.52 7.21
C PHE A 85 23.32 -3.53 6.17
N PHE A 86 22.75 -3.54 4.97
CA PHE A 86 23.20 -4.43 3.90
C PHE A 86 24.59 -4.07 3.36
N GLY A 87 24.98 -2.79 3.43
CA GLY A 87 26.34 -2.33 3.13
C GLY A 87 27.42 -2.87 4.07
N LEU A 88 27.05 -3.47 5.22
CA LEU A 88 28.00 -4.20 6.07
C LEU A 88 28.39 -5.56 5.45
N PHE A 89 27.56 -6.11 4.57
CA PHE A 89 27.72 -7.44 3.97
C PHE A 89 28.08 -7.38 2.48
N PHE A 90 27.68 -6.32 1.78
CA PHE A 90 27.82 -6.17 0.34
C PHE A 90 28.49 -4.85 -0.03
N SER A 91 29.32 -4.87 -1.07
CA SER A 91 30.09 -3.70 -1.51
C SER A 91 29.49 -2.96 -2.71
N SER A 92 28.58 -3.58 -3.47
CA SER A 92 27.97 -2.95 -4.64
C SER A 92 26.55 -2.47 -4.35
N ASN A 93 26.21 -1.25 -4.82
CA ASN A 93 24.87 -0.67 -4.65
C ASN A 93 23.79 -1.58 -5.22
N GLU A 94 24.05 -2.20 -6.36
CA GLU A 94 23.15 -3.14 -7.02
C GLU A 94 22.82 -4.34 -6.12
N THR A 95 23.84 -4.97 -5.53
CA THR A 95 23.63 -6.10 -4.60
C THR A 95 22.91 -5.68 -3.31
N ILE A 96 23.17 -4.47 -2.80
CA ILE A 96 22.50 -3.92 -1.62
C ILE A 96 21.01 -3.75 -1.92
N PHE A 97 20.67 -3.12 -3.05
CA PHE A 97 19.28 -2.92 -3.45
C PHE A 97 18.56 -4.22 -3.80
N ALA A 98 19.25 -5.19 -4.39
CA ALA A 98 18.72 -6.53 -4.58
C ALA A 98 18.38 -7.20 -3.24
N ALA A 99 19.24 -7.05 -2.21
CA ALA A 99 18.92 -7.58 -0.88
C ALA A 99 17.69 -6.90 -0.26
N ILE A 100 17.57 -5.57 -0.39
CA ILE A 100 16.37 -4.83 0.06
C ILE A 100 15.13 -5.26 -0.75
N TYR A 101 15.27 -5.50 -2.05
CA TYR A 101 14.23 -6.04 -2.92
C TYR A 101 13.68 -7.35 -2.36
N TYR A 102 14.54 -8.30 -2.02
CA TYR A 102 14.11 -9.59 -1.45
C TYR A 102 13.54 -9.45 -0.02
N LEU A 103 14.07 -8.54 0.81
CA LEU A 103 13.51 -8.26 2.12
C LEU A 103 12.06 -7.75 2.00
N ASN A 104 11.81 -6.80 1.10
CA ASN A 104 10.47 -6.28 0.86
C ASN A 104 9.52 -7.38 0.36
N PHE A 105 9.95 -8.20 -0.61
CA PHE A 105 9.18 -9.36 -1.06
C PHE A 105 8.81 -10.29 0.09
N PHE A 106 9.76 -10.62 0.96
CA PHE A 106 9.55 -11.47 2.11
C PHE A 106 8.50 -10.90 3.08
N LEU A 107 8.62 -9.60 3.43
CA LEU A 107 7.68 -8.92 4.32
C LEU A 107 6.25 -8.92 3.75
N ILE A 108 6.10 -8.54 2.48
CA ILE A 108 4.78 -8.46 1.83
C ILE A 108 4.17 -9.85 1.64
N THR A 109 4.96 -10.83 1.23
CA THR A 109 4.48 -12.21 1.07
C THR A 109 4.05 -12.79 2.40
N THR A 110 4.80 -12.55 3.48
CA THR A 110 4.42 -12.97 4.84
C THR A 110 3.11 -12.34 5.29
N PHE A 111 2.90 -11.05 5.00
CA PHE A 111 1.62 -10.39 5.27
C PHE A 111 0.46 -11.06 4.52
N PHE A 112 0.62 -11.37 3.24
CA PHE A 112 -0.43 -12.03 2.46
C PHE A 112 -0.68 -13.47 2.91
N VAL A 113 0.36 -14.21 3.28
CA VAL A 113 0.19 -15.52 3.95
C VAL A 113 -0.62 -15.35 5.22
N TRP A 114 -0.27 -14.41 6.11
CA TRP A 114 -1.07 -14.13 7.30
C TRP A 114 -2.53 -13.81 6.96
N LEU A 115 -2.78 -12.93 5.98
CA LEU A 115 -4.12 -12.53 5.55
C LEU A 115 -4.94 -13.71 5.01
N MET A 116 -4.30 -14.65 4.31
CA MET A 116 -4.93 -15.90 3.86
C MET A 116 -5.55 -16.67 5.03
N PHE A 117 -4.84 -16.76 6.16
CA PHE A 117 -5.27 -17.47 7.37
C PHE A 117 -6.26 -16.71 8.27
N VAL A 118 -6.50 -15.42 8.02
CA VAL A 118 -7.47 -14.63 8.81
C VAL A 118 -8.90 -15.05 8.47
N ASP A 119 -9.60 -15.76 9.36
CA ASP A 119 -10.93 -16.30 9.04
C ASP A 119 -12.06 -15.27 9.07
N ASP A 120 -11.94 -14.20 9.86
CA ASP A 120 -13.01 -13.21 10.05
C ASP A 120 -12.98 -12.07 9.01
N VAL A 121 -12.20 -12.22 7.93
CA VAL A 121 -12.19 -11.36 6.74
C VAL A 121 -12.66 -12.19 5.55
N ARG A 122 -13.68 -11.71 4.85
CA ARG A 122 -14.24 -12.41 3.67
C ARG A 122 -13.22 -12.54 2.54
N THR A 123 -13.30 -13.64 1.81
CA THR A 123 -12.37 -13.99 0.73
C THR A 123 -12.35 -12.95 -0.38
N TRP A 124 -13.51 -12.46 -0.80
CA TRP A 124 -13.58 -11.42 -1.83
C TRP A 124 -12.83 -10.15 -1.43
N LYS A 125 -12.85 -9.78 -0.14
CA LYS A 125 -12.12 -8.60 0.36
C LYS A 125 -10.61 -8.81 0.35
N LYS A 126 -10.17 -10.01 0.75
CA LYS A 126 -8.76 -10.42 0.68
C LYS A 126 -8.26 -10.42 -0.76
N ASN A 127 -9.07 -10.92 -1.70
CA ASN A 127 -8.73 -11.01 -3.11
C ASN A 127 -8.70 -9.62 -3.78
N ILE A 128 -9.63 -8.72 -3.46
CA ILE A 128 -9.54 -7.31 -3.93
C ILE A 128 -8.22 -6.70 -3.44
N PHE A 129 -7.92 -6.81 -2.14
CA PHE A 129 -6.70 -6.25 -1.58
C PHE A 129 -5.43 -6.84 -2.21
N PHE A 130 -5.39 -8.17 -2.36
CA PHE A 130 -4.30 -8.89 -3.01
C PHE A 130 -4.11 -8.47 -4.46
N THR A 131 -5.20 -8.40 -5.22
CA THR A 131 -5.15 -8.08 -6.65
C THR A 131 -4.64 -6.66 -6.87
N LEU A 132 -5.10 -5.70 -6.05
CA LEU A 132 -4.70 -4.30 -6.19
C LEU A 132 -3.25 -4.05 -5.75
N PHE A 133 -2.76 -4.77 -4.73
CA PHE A 133 -1.57 -4.34 -4.01
C PHE A 133 -0.42 -5.34 -3.97
N TYR A 134 -0.59 -6.59 -4.36
CA TYR A 134 0.51 -7.56 -4.29
C TYR A 134 1.71 -7.16 -5.15
N PHE A 135 1.51 -6.90 -6.46
CA PHE A 135 2.61 -6.47 -7.33
C PHE A 135 3.14 -5.11 -6.93
N LEU A 136 2.26 -4.16 -6.64
CA LEU A 136 2.67 -2.83 -6.20
C LEU A 136 3.55 -2.88 -4.96
N PHE A 137 3.15 -3.64 -3.92
CA PHE A 137 3.88 -3.67 -2.65
C PHE A 137 5.08 -4.58 -2.70
N ALA A 138 4.96 -5.79 -3.25
CA ALA A 138 6.05 -6.74 -3.25
C ALA A 138 7.11 -6.36 -4.30
N HIS A 139 6.71 -5.98 -5.52
CA HIS A 139 7.61 -5.83 -6.67
C HIS A 139 8.03 -4.40 -7.01
N VAL A 140 7.32 -3.37 -6.53
CA VAL A 140 7.64 -2.00 -6.95
C VAL A 140 8.01 -1.11 -5.78
N LEU A 141 7.14 -0.96 -4.78
CA LEU A 141 7.31 0.04 -3.73
C LEU A 141 8.40 -0.35 -2.72
N LEU A 142 9.62 0.10 -2.98
CA LEU A 142 10.77 0.00 -2.07
C LEU A 142 10.52 0.74 -0.75
N ARG A 143 9.92 1.92 -0.82
CA ARG A 143 9.80 2.87 0.30
C ARG A 143 8.59 2.61 1.20
N ASN A 144 7.50 2.17 0.59
CA ASN A 144 6.17 2.30 1.18
C ASN A 144 5.46 0.97 1.41
N GLY A 145 5.92 -0.13 0.80
CA GLY A 145 5.27 -1.44 0.93
C GLY A 145 5.10 -1.84 2.39
N ALA A 146 6.19 -1.79 3.17
CA ALA A 146 6.19 -2.11 4.60
C ALA A 146 5.23 -1.24 5.42
N GLN A 147 5.16 0.06 5.14
CA GLN A 147 4.25 0.98 5.85
C GLN A 147 2.79 0.55 5.65
N TYR A 148 2.43 0.16 4.43
CA TYR A 148 1.05 -0.15 4.05
C TYR A 148 0.58 -1.46 4.69
N VAL A 149 1.43 -2.50 4.74
CA VAL A 149 1.08 -3.76 5.41
C VAL A 149 0.99 -3.61 6.93
N ILE A 150 1.85 -2.80 7.55
CA ILE A 150 1.75 -2.48 8.98
C ILE A 150 0.44 -1.74 9.26
N PHE A 151 0.08 -0.76 8.41
CA PHE A 151 -1.18 -0.04 8.54
C PHE A 151 -2.38 -0.96 8.35
N ALA A 152 -2.36 -1.83 7.34
CA ALA A 152 -3.41 -2.80 7.07
C ALA A 152 -3.62 -3.74 8.28
N TYR A 153 -2.53 -4.22 8.89
CA TYR A 153 -2.56 -5.00 10.11
C TYR A 153 -3.13 -4.21 11.31
N PHE A 154 -2.75 -2.95 11.46
CA PHE A 154 -3.31 -2.06 12.48
C PHE A 154 -4.82 -1.88 12.31
N ILE A 155 -5.29 -1.56 11.11
CA ILE A 155 -6.72 -1.41 10.79
C ILE A 155 -7.50 -2.69 11.10
N TYR A 156 -6.95 -3.84 10.68
CA TYR A 156 -7.52 -5.14 11.02
C TYR A 156 -7.73 -5.27 12.53
N LEU A 157 -6.68 -5.05 13.33
CA LEU A 157 -6.73 -5.21 14.79
C LEU A 157 -7.70 -4.24 15.47
N ILE A 158 -7.72 -2.96 15.10
CA ILE A 158 -8.58 -1.97 15.78
C ILE A 158 -10.07 -2.24 15.54
N TYR A 159 -10.44 -2.77 14.37
CA TYR A 159 -11.81 -3.24 14.10
C TYR A 159 -12.20 -4.45 14.95
N ARG A 160 -11.22 -5.21 15.48
CA ARG A 160 -11.42 -6.31 16.44
C ARG A 160 -11.16 -5.90 17.89
N ASN A 161 -11.14 -4.59 18.17
CA ASN A 161 -10.85 -4.07 19.51
C ASN A 161 -9.48 -4.46 20.08
N ARG A 162 -8.49 -4.69 19.22
CA ARG A 162 -7.10 -4.94 19.59
C ARG A 162 -6.22 -3.76 19.17
N ASN A 163 -5.14 -3.55 19.90
CA ASN A 163 -4.16 -2.51 19.62
C ASN A 163 -2.84 -3.12 19.14
N THR A 164 -2.03 -2.34 18.44
CA THR A 164 -0.64 -2.67 18.13
C THR A 164 0.21 -1.41 18.16
N TYR A 165 1.40 -1.51 18.73
CA TYR A 165 2.38 -0.43 18.73
C TYR A 165 3.16 -0.34 17.41
N LEU A 166 3.04 -1.33 16.53
CA LEU A 166 3.75 -1.34 15.24
C LEU A 166 3.38 -0.13 14.36
N ILE A 167 2.18 0.43 14.53
CA ILE A 167 1.73 1.61 13.78
C ILE A 167 2.66 2.82 13.97
N PHE A 168 3.32 2.94 15.13
CA PHE A 168 4.28 4.01 15.42
C PHE A 168 5.58 3.91 14.62
N LEU A 169 5.88 2.75 14.00
CA LEU A 169 7.01 2.61 13.09
C LEU A 169 6.71 3.23 11.72
N THR A 170 5.44 3.33 11.33
CA THR A 170 5.09 3.73 9.97
C THR A 170 5.63 5.11 9.56
N PRO A 171 5.61 6.17 10.41
CA PRO A 171 6.13 7.48 10.00
C PRO A 171 7.65 7.49 9.82
N PHE A 172 8.36 6.58 10.49
CA PHE A 172 9.80 6.37 10.29
C PHE A 172 10.09 5.61 8.99
N ILE A 173 9.14 4.79 8.53
CA ILE A 173 9.25 4.13 7.23
C ILE A 173 9.01 5.15 6.12
N HIS A 174 7.89 5.89 6.20
CA HIS A 174 7.61 6.95 5.24
C HIS A 174 6.65 8.01 5.82
N LEU A 175 6.97 9.28 5.55
CA LEU A 175 6.32 10.41 6.21
C LEU A 175 4.81 10.52 5.93
N THR A 176 4.31 9.99 4.81
CA THR A 176 2.87 10.05 4.50
C THR A 176 2.00 9.28 5.48
N SER A 177 2.52 8.28 6.19
CA SER A 177 1.72 7.59 7.22
C SER A 177 1.54 8.40 8.50
N SER A 178 2.19 9.56 8.63
CA SER A 178 2.00 10.47 9.77
C SER A 178 0.56 10.95 9.89
N ALA A 179 -0.13 11.24 8.77
CA ALA A 179 -1.52 11.67 8.80
C ALA A 179 -2.46 10.56 9.33
N PRO A 180 -2.42 9.32 8.82
CA PRO A 180 -3.22 8.22 9.35
C PRO A 180 -2.93 7.84 10.82
N ILE A 181 -1.81 8.25 11.42
CA ILE A 181 -1.48 7.90 12.82
C ILE A 181 -2.49 8.44 13.84
N ILE A 182 -3.21 9.51 13.49
CA ILE A 182 -4.27 10.08 14.32
C ILE A 182 -5.32 9.02 14.71
N LEU A 183 -5.49 7.98 13.89
CA LEU A 183 -6.39 6.85 14.15
C LEU A 183 -6.06 6.06 15.41
N VAL A 184 -4.84 6.16 15.95
CA VAL A 184 -4.52 5.58 17.28
C VAL A 184 -5.48 6.12 18.34
N PHE A 185 -5.94 7.36 18.21
CA PHE A 185 -6.85 8.03 19.14
C PHE A 185 -8.34 7.85 18.78
N HIS A 186 -8.71 6.98 17.84
CA HIS A 186 -10.10 6.86 17.33
C HIS A 186 -11.17 6.61 18.40
N ARG A 187 -10.78 6.06 19.57
CA ARG A 187 -11.68 5.79 20.71
C ARG A 187 -11.77 6.93 21.71
N TRP A 188 -10.90 7.93 21.59
CA TRP A 188 -10.87 9.01 22.55
C TRP A 188 -12.15 9.84 22.44
N LYS A 189 -12.76 10.18 23.58
CA LYS A 189 -14.02 10.94 23.60
C LYS A 189 -13.94 12.28 22.86
N TYR A 190 -12.74 12.87 22.78
CA TYR A 190 -12.48 14.12 22.06
C TYR A 190 -11.91 13.91 20.65
N TYR A 191 -11.98 12.70 20.10
CA TYR A 191 -11.41 12.39 18.79
C TYR A 191 -11.92 13.30 17.66
N ARG A 192 -13.20 13.69 17.70
CA ARG A 192 -13.77 14.61 16.70
C ARG A 192 -13.10 15.99 16.76
N TRP A 193 -12.79 16.48 17.96
CA TRP A 193 -12.08 17.74 18.15
C TRP A 193 -10.62 17.62 17.73
N LEU A 194 -9.98 16.48 18.02
CA LEU A 194 -8.62 16.18 17.55
C LEU A 194 -8.58 16.16 16.02
N LEU A 195 -9.55 15.50 15.36
CA LEU A 195 -9.66 15.45 13.90
C LEU A 195 -9.92 16.83 13.30
N LEU A 196 -10.81 17.63 13.92
CA LEU A 196 -11.05 19.00 13.48
C LEU A 196 -9.78 19.85 13.59
N ALA A 197 -9.10 19.80 14.73
CA ALA A 197 -7.83 20.49 14.93
C ALA A 197 -6.79 20.05 13.90
N PHE A 198 -6.69 18.75 13.61
CA PHE A 198 -5.82 18.22 12.58
C PHE A 198 -6.13 18.82 11.20
N VAL A 199 -7.39 18.81 10.77
CA VAL A 199 -7.79 19.41 9.47
C VAL A 199 -7.51 20.91 9.44
N LEU A 200 -7.83 21.62 10.51
CA LEU A 200 -7.60 23.06 10.63
C LEU A 200 -6.12 23.44 10.68
N LEU A 201 -5.23 22.56 11.12
CA LEU A 201 -3.78 22.76 11.08
C LEU A 201 -3.19 22.40 9.71
N LEU A 202 -3.76 21.40 9.04
CA LEU A 202 -3.30 20.95 7.74
C LEU A 202 -3.50 22.03 6.67
N ILE A 203 -4.65 22.72 6.67
CA ILE A 203 -4.97 23.81 5.74
C ILE A 203 -3.90 24.93 5.79
N PRO A 204 -3.59 25.58 6.93
CA PRO A 204 -2.51 26.55 7.04
C PRO A 204 -1.15 25.97 6.68
N MET A 205 -0.81 24.71 6.98
CA MET A 205 0.48 24.15 6.54
C MET A 205 0.60 24.11 5.01
N LEU A 206 -0.50 23.94 4.27
CA LEU A 206 -0.52 23.98 2.80
C LEU A 206 -0.33 25.40 2.24
N PHE A 207 -0.79 26.44 2.95
CA PHE A 207 -0.77 27.84 2.47
C PHE A 207 0.34 28.70 3.09
N LEU A 208 0.64 28.54 4.39
CA LEU A 208 1.66 29.28 5.15
C LEU A 208 3.08 28.78 4.91
N GLY A 209 3.26 27.54 4.43
CA GLY A 209 4.59 27.04 4.06
C GLY A 209 5.30 27.87 2.99
N LYS A 210 4.53 28.63 2.18
CA LYS A 210 5.06 29.63 1.24
C LYS A 210 5.53 30.93 1.91
N PHE A 211 5.05 31.25 3.09
CA PHE A 211 5.31 32.52 3.79
C PHE A 211 6.28 32.37 4.97
N ALA A 212 6.37 31.17 5.56
CA ALA A 212 7.28 30.89 6.65
C ALA A 212 8.65 30.42 6.11
N ASN A 213 9.71 31.18 6.39
CA ASN A 213 11.12 30.81 6.13
C ASN A 213 11.61 29.66 7.05
N ILE A 214 10.81 28.60 7.22
CA ILE A 214 11.17 27.43 8.01
C ILE A 214 11.62 26.33 7.02
N PRO A 215 12.88 25.83 7.10
CA PRO A 215 13.42 24.85 6.15
C PRO A 215 12.57 23.57 5.99
N LEU A 216 11.96 23.09 7.08
CA LEU A 216 11.08 21.93 7.06
C LEU A 216 9.79 22.20 6.25
N LEU A 217 9.16 23.35 6.47
CA LEU A 217 7.97 23.75 5.72
C LEU A 217 8.30 23.99 4.25
N HIS A 218 9.48 24.55 3.95
CA HIS A 218 9.95 24.70 2.58
C HIS A 218 10.09 23.34 1.87
N THR A 219 10.68 22.33 2.54
CA THR A 219 10.82 20.98 1.96
C THR A 219 9.47 20.30 1.70
N ILE A 220 8.53 20.43 2.64
CA ILE A 220 7.16 19.90 2.50
C ILE A 220 6.42 20.64 1.37
N THR A 221 6.51 21.97 1.35
CA THR A 221 5.87 22.83 0.33
C THR A 221 6.46 22.57 -1.04
N TYR A 222 7.78 22.41 -1.16
CA TYR A 222 8.45 22.06 -2.41
C TYR A 222 7.92 20.74 -2.95
N ARG A 223 7.84 19.68 -2.14
CA ARG A 223 7.25 18.40 -2.55
C ARG A 223 5.80 18.58 -3.01
N ILE A 224 4.99 19.34 -2.26
CA ILE A 224 3.61 19.64 -2.64
C ILE A 224 3.55 20.36 -4.00
N VAL A 225 4.39 21.37 -4.21
CA VAL A 225 4.46 22.14 -5.46
C VAL A 225 4.87 21.25 -6.63
N THR A 226 5.89 20.39 -6.46
CA THR A 226 6.30 19.42 -7.49
C THR A 226 5.16 18.46 -7.82
N TYR A 227 4.46 17.95 -6.81
CA TYR A 227 3.29 17.08 -7.04
C TYR A 227 2.07 17.82 -7.56
N SER A 228 1.98 19.15 -7.45
CA SER A 228 0.84 19.93 -7.93
C SER A 228 1.02 20.42 -9.37
N GLN A 229 2.17 20.18 -10.01
CA GLN A 229 2.40 20.56 -11.40
C GLN A 229 1.59 19.68 -12.36
N GLU A 230 0.79 20.32 -13.22
CA GLU A 230 -0.20 19.68 -14.11
C GLU A 230 0.41 18.63 -15.07
N TYR A 231 1.68 18.77 -15.43
CA TYR A 231 2.39 17.84 -16.33
C TYR A 231 2.48 16.40 -15.82
N HIS A 232 2.18 16.16 -14.54
CA HIS A 232 2.19 14.82 -13.94
C HIS A 232 0.80 14.21 -13.77
N PHE A 233 -0.29 14.90 -14.16
CA PHE A 233 -1.65 14.40 -13.98
C PHE A 233 -2.14 13.65 -15.22
N SER A 234 -2.36 12.35 -15.08
CA SER A 234 -3.03 11.54 -16.10
C SER A 234 -4.53 11.39 -15.81
N LEU A 235 -5.34 11.23 -16.88
CA LEU A 235 -6.77 10.89 -16.79
C LEU A 235 -7.04 9.71 -15.86
N ALA A 236 -6.10 8.76 -15.77
CA ALA A 236 -6.19 7.60 -14.89
C ALA A 236 -6.37 7.98 -13.42
N HIS A 237 -5.75 9.07 -12.94
CA HIS A 237 -5.91 9.51 -11.55
C HIS A 237 -7.36 9.96 -11.25
N TYR A 238 -8.02 10.62 -12.19
CA TYR A 238 -9.41 11.06 -12.05
C TYR A 238 -10.40 9.91 -12.17
N VAL A 239 -10.16 8.97 -13.09
CA VAL A 239 -10.94 7.72 -13.20
C VAL A 239 -10.81 6.90 -11.91
N PHE A 240 -9.60 6.80 -11.37
CA PHE A 240 -9.35 6.14 -10.11
C PHE A 240 -10.06 6.85 -8.95
N PHE A 241 -10.05 8.19 -8.92
CA PHE A 241 -10.80 8.96 -7.94
C PHE A 241 -12.30 8.68 -7.99
N ALA A 242 -12.90 8.72 -9.18
CA ALA A 242 -14.30 8.38 -9.37
C ALA A 242 -14.62 6.96 -8.90
N THR A 243 -13.72 6.01 -9.16
CA THR A 243 -13.85 4.61 -8.71
C THR A 243 -13.83 4.50 -7.18
N ILE A 244 -12.91 5.17 -6.50
CA ILE A 244 -12.82 5.18 -5.03
C ILE A 244 -14.06 5.81 -4.41
N ILE A 245 -14.52 6.97 -4.91
CA ILE A 245 -15.72 7.64 -4.40
C ILE A 245 -16.98 6.82 -4.67
N GLY A 246 -17.09 6.23 -5.86
CA GLY A 246 -18.17 5.27 -6.18
C GLY A 246 -18.16 4.07 -5.22
N GLY A 247 -16.98 3.53 -4.93
CA GLY A 247 -16.79 2.48 -3.93
C GLY A 247 -17.22 2.91 -2.52
N CYS A 248 -16.93 4.15 -2.10
CA CYS A 248 -17.42 4.71 -0.85
C CYS A 248 -18.95 4.85 -0.83
N ALA A 249 -19.58 5.26 -1.93
CA ALA A 249 -21.03 5.35 -2.04
C ALA A 249 -21.70 3.96 -1.92
N VAL A 250 -21.14 2.95 -2.59
CA VAL A 250 -21.57 1.55 -2.46
C VAL A 250 -21.38 1.07 -1.02
N ALA A 251 -20.22 1.34 -0.41
CA ALA A 251 -19.95 1.00 0.98
C ALA A 251 -20.93 1.68 1.95
N TYR A 252 -21.27 2.95 1.73
CA TYR A 252 -22.29 3.67 2.50
C TYR A 252 -23.66 2.98 2.42
N TYR A 253 -24.08 2.57 1.22
CA TYR A 253 -25.34 1.87 1.01
C TYR A 253 -25.43 0.56 1.82
N PHE A 254 -24.37 -0.25 1.80
CA PHE A 254 -24.34 -1.54 2.50
C PHE A 254 -24.05 -1.43 4.00
N LEU A 255 -23.14 -0.54 4.42
CA LEU A 255 -22.70 -0.41 5.82
C LEU A 255 -23.60 0.50 6.66
N ARG A 256 -24.35 1.42 6.02
CA ARG A 256 -25.27 2.37 6.67
C ARG A 256 -24.62 3.08 7.86
N LYS A 257 -25.14 2.88 9.09
CA LYS A 257 -24.61 3.50 10.32
C LYS A 257 -23.14 3.15 10.58
N ARG A 258 -22.67 1.96 10.15
CA ARG A 258 -21.28 1.53 10.33
C ARG A 258 -20.30 2.29 9.44
N PHE A 259 -20.75 2.89 8.33
CA PHE A 259 -19.91 3.72 7.46
C PHE A 259 -19.35 4.94 8.20
N TRP A 260 -20.12 5.48 9.14
CA TRP A 260 -19.74 6.62 9.98
C TRP A 260 -18.71 6.27 11.07
N ASN A 261 -18.11 5.09 11.01
CA ASN A 261 -17.01 4.72 11.89
C ASN A 261 -15.87 5.76 11.75
N PRO A 262 -15.31 6.27 12.86
CA PRO A 262 -14.23 7.26 12.83
C PRO A 262 -13.06 6.88 11.91
N ILE A 263 -12.76 5.58 11.78
CA ILE A 263 -11.67 5.09 10.94
C ILE A 263 -11.93 5.36 9.46
N ILE A 264 -13.15 5.07 8.98
CA ILE A 264 -13.55 5.31 7.58
C ILE A 264 -13.59 6.81 7.30
N ILE A 265 -14.22 7.58 8.19
CA ILE A 265 -14.37 9.02 8.01
C ILE A 265 -13.02 9.73 7.97
N THR A 266 -12.11 9.39 8.88
CA THR A 266 -10.78 9.99 8.91
C THR A 266 -9.96 9.65 7.67
N THR A 267 -9.94 8.38 7.25
CA THR A 267 -9.20 7.98 6.04
C THR A 267 -9.82 8.58 4.77
N LEU A 268 -11.14 8.74 4.71
CA LEU A 268 -11.83 9.44 3.62
C LEU A 268 -11.49 10.94 3.59
N ILE A 269 -11.49 11.62 4.74
CA ILE A 269 -11.09 13.03 4.84
C ILE A 269 -9.63 13.21 4.39
N ILE A 270 -8.71 12.37 4.88
CA ILE A 270 -7.30 12.40 4.48
C ILE A 270 -7.17 12.20 2.97
N TYR A 271 -7.90 11.23 2.41
CA TYR A 271 -7.90 10.95 0.97
C TYR A 271 -8.40 12.15 0.15
N LEU A 272 -9.54 12.75 0.53
CA LEU A 272 -10.13 13.90 -0.15
C LEU A 272 -9.20 15.12 -0.08
N LEU A 273 -8.69 15.45 1.11
CA LEU A 273 -7.72 16.55 1.28
C LEU A 273 -6.46 16.32 0.45
N SER A 274 -5.95 15.08 0.42
CA SER A 274 -4.78 14.74 -0.37
C SER A 274 -5.02 14.88 -1.86
N PHE A 275 -6.20 14.47 -2.35
CA PHE A 275 -6.57 14.63 -3.76
C PHE A 275 -6.74 16.11 -4.15
N LEU A 276 -7.28 16.94 -3.26
CA LEU A 276 -7.38 18.39 -3.46
C LEU A 276 -6.00 19.07 -3.57
N ILE A 277 -5.00 18.55 -2.84
CA ILE A 277 -3.61 19.02 -2.97
C ILE A 277 -3.02 18.58 -4.32
N SER A 278 -3.17 17.29 -4.64
CA SER A 278 -2.71 16.71 -5.90
C SER A 278 -3.37 15.34 -6.14
N PRO A 279 -3.83 15.03 -7.37
CA PRO A 279 -4.32 13.71 -7.73
C PRO A 279 -3.34 12.56 -7.40
N ILE A 280 -2.03 12.79 -7.51
CA ILE A 280 -0.98 11.81 -7.17
C ILE A 280 -0.94 11.56 -5.66
N ALA A 281 -1.04 12.62 -4.86
CA ALA A 281 -1.11 12.49 -3.41
C ALA A 281 -2.37 11.71 -3.01
N GLY A 282 -3.53 12.03 -3.59
CA GLY A 282 -4.77 11.27 -3.41
C GLY A 282 -4.58 9.77 -3.73
N PHE A 283 -3.98 9.44 -4.88
CA PHE A 283 -3.67 8.06 -5.26
C PHE A 283 -2.83 7.34 -4.20
N ARG A 284 -1.78 8.00 -3.67
CA ARG A 284 -0.91 7.43 -2.60
C ARG A 284 -1.63 7.24 -1.26
N TYR A 285 -2.67 8.02 -0.97
CA TYR A 285 -3.48 7.84 0.24
C TYR A 285 -4.65 6.87 0.07
N SER A 286 -4.99 6.49 -1.16
CA SER A 286 -6.07 5.53 -1.43
C SER A 286 -5.91 4.16 -0.77
N PRO A 287 -4.70 3.58 -0.57
CA PRO A 287 -4.58 2.30 0.11
C PRO A 287 -5.09 2.36 1.54
N TYR A 288 -4.87 3.47 2.27
CA TYR A 288 -5.36 3.62 3.65
C TYR A 288 -6.89 3.59 3.73
N LEU A 289 -7.56 4.27 2.79
CA LEU A 289 -9.03 4.26 2.70
C LEU A 289 -9.55 2.88 2.30
N LEU A 290 -8.95 2.24 1.30
CA LEU A 290 -9.34 0.88 0.88
C LEU A 290 -9.16 -0.14 2.00
N MET A 291 -8.06 -0.07 2.76
CA MET A 291 -7.86 -0.92 3.95
C MET A 291 -8.96 -0.71 4.99
N SER A 292 -9.37 0.55 5.24
CA SER A 292 -10.47 0.84 6.17
C SER A 292 -11.81 0.23 5.71
N LEU A 293 -12.11 0.31 4.42
CA LEU A 293 -13.36 -0.21 3.86
C LEU A 293 -13.38 -1.74 3.79
N LEU A 294 -12.27 -2.35 3.38
CA LEU A 294 -12.18 -3.79 3.22
C LEU A 294 -12.12 -4.50 4.57
N PHE A 295 -11.35 -4.00 5.54
CA PHE A 295 -11.15 -4.72 6.80
C PHE A 295 -12.20 -4.45 7.86
N ILE A 296 -13.22 -3.62 7.58
CA ILE A 296 -14.35 -3.47 8.51
C ILE A 296 -15.00 -4.83 8.80
N LYS A 297 -15.22 -5.09 10.09
CA LYS A 297 -15.94 -6.27 10.58
C LYS A 297 -17.43 -6.11 10.25
N VAL A 298 -17.97 -7.05 9.48
CA VAL A 298 -19.41 -7.14 9.18
C VAL A 298 -19.92 -8.41 9.85
N GLU A 299 -21.08 -8.34 10.51
CA GLU A 299 -21.67 -9.48 11.20
C GLU A 299 -21.96 -10.64 10.24
N GLU A 300 -21.66 -11.86 10.68
CA GLU A 300 -21.92 -13.08 9.93
C GLU A 300 -23.44 -13.30 9.88
N GLY A 301 -24.06 -13.05 8.72
CA GLY A 301 -25.48 -13.26 8.50
C GLY A 301 -26.11 -12.20 7.60
N GLU A 302 -25.58 -10.98 7.60
CA GLU A 302 -26.02 -9.95 6.66
C GLU A 302 -25.46 -10.24 5.26
N TYR A 303 -26.35 -10.32 4.26
CA TYR A 303 -26.00 -10.52 2.85
C TYR A 303 -25.21 -11.80 2.52
N VAL A 304 -25.49 -12.94 3.19
CA VAL A 304 -24.79 -14.22 2.96
C VAL A 304 -24.69 -14.58 1.48
N ARG A 305 -25.81 -14.54 0.74
CA ARG A 305 -25.82 -14.88 -0.70
C ARG A 305 -24.90 -13.99 -1.53
N LEU A 306 -24.92 -12.68 -1.28
CA LEU A 306 -24.06 -11.73 -1.97
C LEU A 306 -22.59 -11.95 -1.60
N ASN A 307 -22.28 -12.18 -0.32
CA ASN A 307 -20.91 -12.47 0.12
C ASN A 307 -20.38 -13.75 -0.52
N THR A 308 -21.17 -14.82 -0.58
CA THR A 308 -20.78 -16.06 -1.25
C THR A 308 -20.57 -15.84 -2.75
N LEU A 309 -21.47 -15.09 -3.41
CA LEU A 309 -21.33 -14.75 -4.83
C LEU A 309 -20.03 -13.96 -5.07
N LEU A 310 -19.72 -12.98 -4.22
CA LEU A 310 -18.50 -12.18 -4.33
C LEU A 310 -17.25 -13.02 -4.01
N ASP A 311 -17.31 -13.95 -3.05
CA ASP A 311 -16.18 -14.81 -2.68
C ASP A 311 -15.74 -15.63 -3.90
N TYR A 312 -16.67 -16.32 -4.58
CA TYR A 312 -16.35 -17.06 -5.81
C TYR A 312 -16.12 -16.14 -7.01
N GLY A 313 -16.96 -15.12 -7.18
CA GLY A 313 -16.89 -14.16 -8.29
C GLY A 313 -15.60 -13.34 -8.30
N SER A 314 -14.91 -13.23 -7.16
CA SER A 314 -13.62 -12.56 -7.08
C SER A 314 -12.55 -13.20 -7.97
N VAL A 315 -12.75 -14.42 -8.49
CA VAL A 315 -11.87 -15.04 -9.51
C VAL A 315 -11.70 -14.17 -10.77
N VAL A 316 -12.71 -13.37 -11.12
CA VAL A 316 -12.67 -12.44 -12.27
C VAL A 316 -11.56 -11.39 -12.09
N LEU A 317 -11.13 -11.13 -10.85
CA LEU A 317 -10.01 -10.23 -10.56
C LEU A 317 -8.67 -10.72 -11.13
N LEU A 318 -8.55 -11.99 -11.55
CA LEU A 318 -7.36 -12.48 -12.26
C LEU A 318 -7.01 -11.60 -13.48
N GLY A 319 -8.01 -11.14 -14.24
CA GLY A 319 -7.77 -10.24 -15.37
C GLY A 319 -7.14 -8.91 -14.94
N TYR A 320 -7.63 -8.33 -13.84
CA TYR A 320 -7.04 -7.12 -13.27
C TYR A 320 -5.66 -7.39 -12.62
N PHE A 321 -5.42 -8.61 -12.14
CA PHE A 321 -4.12 -9.00 -11.59
C PHE A 321 -3.01 -8.94 -12.65
N PHE A 322 -3.31 -9.41 -13.87
CA PHE A 322 -2.41 -9.23 -15.02
C PHE A 322 -2.20 -7.76 -15.36
N TYR A 323 -3.29 -6.98 -15.40
CA TYR A 323 -3.19 -5.54 -15.64
C TYR A 323 -2.29 -4.85 -14.61
N SER A 324 -2.44 -5.19 -13.33
CA SER A 324 -1.62 -4.64 -12.23
C SER A 324 -0.14 -4.97 -12.42
N LEU A 325 0.21 -6.18 -12.87
CA LEU A 325 1.59 -6.52 -13.21
C LEU A 325 2.13 -5.60 -14.33
N ILE A 326 1.38 -5.46 -15.42
CA ILE A 326 1.81 -4.69 -16.59
C ILE A 326 1.96 -3.21 -16.24
N ASP A 327 0.99 -2.62 -15.55
CA ASP A 327 0.99 -1.19 -15.18
C ASP A 327 2.13 -0.84 -14.20
N THR A 328 2.51 -1.77 -13.33
CA THR A 328 3.52 -1.54 -12.30
C THR A 328 4.97 -1.70 -12.81
N HIS A 329 5.18 -2.35 -13.96
CA HIS A 329 6.51 -2.58 -14.55
C HIS A 329 6.70 -1.71 -15.81
N SER A 330 7.94 -1.56 -16.28
CA SER A 330 8.20 -0.79 -17.50
C SER A 330 7.62 -1.47 -18.75
N ASN A 331 7.38 -0.70 -19.82
CA ASN A 331 7.01 -1.26 -21.13
C ASN A 331 8.07 -2.23 -21.66
N ASP A 332 9.32 -2.14 -21.18
CA ASP A 332 10.39 -3.05 -21.55
C ASP A 332 10.21 -4.47 -20.99
N LEU A 333 9.42 -4.65 -19.92
CA LEU A 333 9.00 -5.98 -19.48
C LEU A 333 8.20 -6.69 -20.59
N LEU A 334 7.45 -5.95 -21.39
CA LEU A 334 6.78 -6.47 -22.58
C LEU A 334 7.79 -6.63 -23.73
N LEU A 335 8.62 -5.62 -24.01
CA LEU A 335 9.51 -5.60 -25.18
C LEU A 335 10.70 -6.58 -25.13
N GLN A 336 11.36 -6.77 -23.98
CA GLN A 336 12.40 -7.80 -23.80
C GLN A 336 11.87 -9.22 -24.05
N ASN A 337 10.55 -9.39 -24.04
CA ASN A 337 9.87 -10.66 -24.25
C ASN A 337 9.18 -10.79 -25.62
N PHE A 338 9.25 -9.77 -26.48
CA PHE A 338 8.85 -9.80 -27.90
C PHE A 338 10.04 -9.91 -28.87
N SER A 339 11.27 -9.72 -28.38
CA SER A 339 12.50 -9.87 -29.15
C SER A 339 13.13 -11.27 -28.98
N ILE A 340 12.35 -12.32 -29.20
CA ILE A 340 12.84 -13.68 -29.51
C ILE A 340 12.08 -14.18 -30.72
#